data_AF-A0AAW1SIT2-F1
#
_entry.id   AF-A0AAW1SIT2-F1
#
_cell.length_a   1.000
_cell.length_b   1.000
_cell.length_c   1.000
_cell.angle_alpha   90.00
_cell.angle_beta   90.00
_cell.angle_gamma   90.00
#
_symmetry.space_group_name_H-M   'P 1'
#
loop_
_entity.id
_entity.type
_entity.pdbx_description
1 polymer ?
#
loop_
_entity_poly.entity_id
_entity_poly.type
_entity_poly.pdbx_seq_one_letter_code
_entity_poly.pdbx_strand_id
1 'polypeptide(L)'
;RSDYWKAKYELLHVVRTHMGASDDNYNCVFQSPDSEGRVGVHLSKQLMAIAGHALKANITTLGPLVLPISEQLLFFFNLIARKVLKVRMRGYIPDFKLAFEHFCIHTGGRGVIDEIEKQLELTPSHTQPSKEALFRYGNVSSSSVWYVLANIETLRGVRHGDRVWQIAFGSGFKCNSAVWRALRRVNTQHSAWAPYEDEPAPETKEV
;
A
#
# COMPACT_ATOMS: atom_id res chain seq x y z
N ARG A 1 12.36 -6.83 -26.29
CA ARG A 1 11.34 -6.00 -25.60
C ARG A 1 11.37 -4.60 -26.23
N SER A 2 10.42 -4.25 -27.12
CA SER A 2 10.47 -3.03 -27.94
C SER A 2 10.17 -1.72 -27.17
N ASP A 3 9.49 -1.80 -26.03
CA ASP A 3 9.02 -0.60 -25.30
C ASP A 3 9.91 -0.20 -24.11
N TYR A 4 11.05 -0.87 -23.91
CA TYR A 4 11.94 -0.62 -22.77
C TYR A 4 12.37 0.85 -22.66
N TRP A 5 12.62 1.50 -23.79
CA TRP A 5 13.03 2.92 -23.83
C TRP A 5 11.91 3.91 -23.50
N LYS A 6 10.64 3.49 -23.60
CA LYS A 6 9.47 4.31 -23.23
C LYS A 6 9.02 4.07 -21.79
N ALA A 7 9.28 2.87 -21.26
CA ALA A 7 8.80 2.45 -19.95
C ALA A 7 9.37 3.34 -18.82
N LYS A 8 8.48 3.79 -17.92
CA LYS A 8 8.88 4.50 -16.69
C LYS A 8 9.38 3.52 -15.62
N TYR A 9 8.70 2.38 -15.50
CA TYR A 9 8.92 1.40 -14.46
C TYR A 9 9.00 -0.01 -15.04
N GLU A 10 9.73 -0.87 -14.34
CA GLU A 10 9.68 -2.31 -14.50
C GLU A 10 8.93 -2.93 -13.32
N LEU A 11 8.01 -3.85 -13.61
CA LEU A 11 7.34 -4.66 -12.60
C LEU A 11 8.27 -5.79 -12.14
N LEU A 12 8.62 -5.80 -10.86
CA LEU A 12 9.48 -6.83 -10.27
C LEU A 12 8.67 -7.99 -9.70
N HIS A 13 7.67 -7.67 -8.86
CA HIS A 13 6.89 -8.68 -8.14
C HIS A 13 5.42 -8.29 -8.04
N VAL A 14 4.56 -9.30 -8.07
CA VAL A 14 3.14 -9.18 -7.73
C VAL A 14 2.81 -10.28 -6.72
N VAL A 15 2.25 -9.88 -5.58
CA VAL A 15 1.79 -10.80 -4.54
C VAL A 15 0.33 -10.55 -4.28
N ARG A 16 -0.49 -11.59 -4.44
CA ARG A 16 -1.93 -11.56 -4.23
C ARG A 16 -2.32 -12.47 -3.08
N THR A 17 -2.97 -11.88 -2.09
CA THR A 17 -3.58 -12.58 -0.96
C THR A 17 -5.10 -12.52 -1.12
N HIS A 18 -5.76 -13.67 -0.99
CA HIS A 18 -7.21 -13.79 -1.07
C HIS A 18 -7.72 -14.56 0.14
N MET A 19 -8.56 -13.92 0.97
CA MET A 19 -9.10 -14.53 2.19
C MET A 19 -10.61 -14.79 2.13
N GLY A 20 -11.26 -14.53 0.99
CA GLY A 20 -12.71 -14.69 0.82
C GLY A 20 -13.26 -16.12 0.91
N ALA A 21 -12.43 -17.12 1.25
CA ALA A 21 -12.92 -18.46 1.60
C ALA A 21 -13.52 -18.51 3.02
N SER A 22 -13.25 -17.50 3.85
CA SER A 22 -13.86 -17.33 5.17
C SER A 22 -15.10 -16.44 5.07
N ASP A 23 -16.19 -16.84 5.70
CA ASP A 23 -17.46 -16.10 5.69
C ASP A 23 -17.30 -14.67 6.22
N ASP A 24 -16.52 -14.49 7.29
CA ASP A 24 -16.24 -13.16 7.84
C ASP A 24 -15.54 -12.27 6.81
N ASN A 25 -14.55 -12.81 6.09
CA ASN A 25 -13.82 -12.08 5.05
C ASN A 25 -14.68 -11.80 3.82
N TYR A 26 -15.53 -12.76 3.46
CA TYR A 26 -16.44 -12.65 2.32
C TYR A 26 -17.51 -11.58 2.55
N ASN A 27 -18.17 -11.63 3.69
CA ASN A 27 -19.27 -10.73 4.06
C ASN A 27 -18.79 -9.37 4.62
N CYS A 28 -17.47 -9.17 4.75
CA CYS A 28 -16.89 -7.97 5.35
C CYS A 28 -17.24 -6.67 4.61
N VAL A 29 -17.33 -6.75 3.28
CA VAL A 29 -17.71 -5.65 2.39
C VAL A 29 -18.67 -6.23 1.38
N PHE A 30 -19.95 -5.93 1.53
CA PHE A 30 -20.99 -6.54 0.72
C PHE A 30 -22.00 -5.50 0.27
N GLN A 31 -22.53 -5.65 -0.94
CA GLN A 31 -23.60 -4.79 -1.41
C GLN A 31 -24.92 -5.37 -0.94
N SER A 32 -25.70 -4.60 -0.16
CA SER A 32 -26.96 -5.05 0.41
C SER A 32 -27.96 -3.90 0.54
N PRO A 33 -29.27 -4.18 0.49
CA PRO A 33 -30.29 -3.19 0.81
C PRO A 33 -30.24 -2.80 2.29
N ASP A 34 -30.53 -1.54 2.60
CA ASP A 34 -30.80 -1.06 3.95
C ASP A 34 -32.25 -1.38 4.39
N SER A 35 -32.64 -0.91 5.59
CA SER A 35 -33.99 -1.11 6.13
C SER A 35 -35.10 -0.45 5.31
N GLU A 36 -34.77 0.52 4.45
CA GLU A 36 -35.70 1.20 3.54
C GLU A 36 -35.65 0.59 2.13
N GLY A 37 -34.91 -0.51 1.94
CA GLY A 37 -34.75 -1.19 0.65
C GLY A 37 -33.77 -0.51 -0.31
N ARG A 38 -33.03 0.52 0.13
CA ARG A 38 -32.05 1.21 -0.72
C ARG A 38 -30.76 0.42 -0.75
N VAL A 39 -30.29 0.10 -1.95
CA VAL A 39 -29.04 -0.66 -2.12
C VAL A 39 -27.84 0.22 -1.78
N GLY A 40 -27.07 -0.23 -0.78
CA GLY A 40 -25.84 0.41 -0.35
C GLY A 40 -24.70 -0.61 -0.20
N VAL A 41 -23.59 -0.15 0.39
CA VAL A 41 -22.46 -1.01 0.76
C VAL A 41 -22.45 -1.19 2.26
N HIS A 42 -22.64 -2.42 2.71
CA HIS A 42 -22.44 -2.83 4.09
C HIS A 42 -20.95 -3.03 4.38
N LEU A 43 -20.47 -2.39 5.45
CA LEU A 43 -19.12 -2.55 5.97
C LEU A 43 -19.18 -3.17 7.37
N SER A 44 -18.59 -4.35 7.53
CA SER A 44 -18.50 -5.03 8.83
C SER A 44 -17.63 -4.23 9.80
N LYS A 45 -17.99 -4.25 11.09
CA LYS A 45 -17.16 -3.68 12.17
C LYS A 45 -15.78 -4.35 12.27
N GLN A 46 -15.63 -5.56 11.73
CA GLN A 46 -14.37 -6.31 11.72
C GLN A 46 -13.43 -5.94 10.56
N LEU A 47 -13.82 -4.99 9.69
CA LEU A 47 -13.07 -4.65 8.48
C LEU A 47 -11.60 -4.33 8.74
N MET A 48 -11.29 -3.56 9.78
CA MET A 48 -9.91 -3.19 10.08
C MET A 48 -9.07 -4.40 10.53
N ALA A 49 -9.65 -5.28 11.35
CA ALA A 49 -8.97 -6.50 11.79
C ALA A 49 -8.72 -7.47 10.63
N ILE A 50 -9.72 -7.67 9.78
CA ILE A 50 -9.62 -8.47 8.55
C ILE A 50 -8.56 -7.89 7.61
N ALA A 51 -8.54 -6.56 7.44
CA ALA A 51 -7.53 -5.87 6.65
C ALA A 51 -6.11 -6.11 7.16
N GLY A 52 -5.92 -6.02 8.47
CA GLY A 52 -4.66 -6.31 9.11
C GLY A 52 -4.19 -7.75 8.91
N HIS A 53 -5.09 -8.72 9.02
CA HIS A 53 -4.76 -10.13 8.77
C HIS A 53 -4.34 -10.37 7.31
N ALA A 54 -5.08 -9.80 6.36
CA ALA A 54 -4.75 -9.91 4.94
C ALA A 54 -3.44 -9.23 4.59
N LEU A 55 -3.18 -8.04 5.16
CA LEU A 55 -1.90 -7.33 5.01
C LEU A 55 -0.75 -8.18 5.56
N LYS A 56 -0.88 -8.69 6.79
CA LYS A 56 0.13 -9.55 7.42
C LYS A 56 0.47 -10.78 6.58
N ALA A 57 -0.54 -11.46 6.03
CA ALA A 57 -0.32 -12.60 5.15
C ALA A 57 0.36 -12.19 3.83
N ASN A 58 -0.03 -11.06 3.26
CA ASN A 58 0.58 -10.51 2.05
C ASN A 58 2.06 -10.17 2.26
N ILE A 59 2.40 -9.41 3.31
CA ILE A 59 3.77 -8.99 3.59
C ILE A 59 4.67 -10.15 4.01
N THR A 60 4.10 -11.21 4.63
CA THR A 60 4.86 -12.45 4.93
C THR A 60 5.32 -13.13 3.64
N THR A 61 4.52 -13.06 2.58
CA THR A 61 4.88 -13.62 1.27
C THR A 61 5.78 -12.67 0.47
N LEU A 62 5.55 -11.36 0.59
CA LEU A 62 6.32 -10.33 -0.12
C LEU A 62 7.74 -10.17 0.46
N GLY A 63 7.90 -10.25 1.78
CA GLY A 63 9.14 -9.96 2.48
C GLY A 63 10.38 -10.65 1.88
N PRO A 64 10.37 -11.98 1.68
CA PRO A 64 11.50 -12.70 1.09
C PRO A 64 11.89 -12.26 -0.33
N LEU A 65 10.96 -11.63 -1.07
CA LEU A 65 11.19 -11.17 -2.44
C LEU A 65 11.85 -9.80 -2.51
N VAL A 66 11.69 -8.97 -1.46
CA VAL A 66 12.04 -7.53 -1.54
C VAL A 66 13.00 -7.06 -0.46
N LEU A 67 13.06 -7.76 0.68
CA LEU A 67 13.87 -7.36 1.81
C LEU A 67 15.32 -7.85 1.66
N PRO A 68 16.30 -7.11 2.22
CA PRO A 68 17.66 -7.59 2.34
C PRO A 68 17.77 -8.92 3.11
N ILE A 69 18.79 -9.73 2.81
CA ILE A 69 19.02 -11.03 3.47
C ILE A 69 19.12 -10.89 5.00
N SER A 70 19.72 -9.80 5.50
CA SER A 70 19.82 -9.53 6.94
C SER A 70 18.46 -9.47 7.63
N GLU A 71 17.50 -8.76 7.02
CA GLU A 71 16.12 -8.65 7.51
C GLU A 71 15.38 -9.99 7.45
N GLN A 72 15.60 -10.74 6.37
CA GLN A 72 15.01 -12.07 6.21
C GLN A 72 15.51 -13.04 7.29
N LEU A 73 16.80 -13.02 7.61
CA LEU A 73 17.39 -13.83 8.66
C LEU A 73 16.82 -13.46 10.04
N LEU A 74 16.75 -12.17 10.37
CA LEU A 74 16.15 -11.69 11.63
C LEU A 74 14.71 -12.18 11.80
N PHE A 75 13.89 -12.03 10.74
CA PHE A 75 12.52 -12.52 10.73
C PHE A 75 12.45 -14.04 10.91
N PHE A 76 13.28 -14.80 10.18
CA PHE A 76 13.31 -16.25 10.25
C PHE A 76 13.73 -16.77 11.62
N PHE A 77 14.77 -16.18 12.22
CA PHE A 77 15.20 -16.52 13.59
C PHE A 77 14.11 -16.19 14.62
N ASN A 78 13.45 -15.03 14.51
CA ASN A 78 12.31 -14.70 15.36
C ASN A 78 11.18 -15.72 15.21
N LEU A 79 10.89 -16.16 13.97
CA LEU A 79 9.86 -17.16 13.70
C LEU A 79 10.20 -18.52 14.30
N ILE A 80 11.45 -19.00 14.16
CA ILE A 80 11.93 -20.25 14.77
C ILE A 80 11.86 -20.17 16.29
N ALA A 81 12.39 -19.10 16.89
CA ALA A 81 12.40 -18.93 18.33
C ALA A 81 10.98 -18.98 18.92
N ARG A 82 10.02 -18.38 18.23
CA ARG A 82 8.61 -18.38 18.66
C ARG A 82 7.90 -19.69 18.40
N LYS A 83 8.04 -20.28 17.21
CA LYS A 83 7.23 -21.43 16.77
C LYS A 83 7.82 -22.77 17.17
N VAL A 84 9.14 -22.90 17.14
CA VAL A 84 9.87 -24.14 17.45
C VAL A 84 10.35 -24.14 18.90
N LEU A 85 11.04 -23.07 19.31
CA LEU A 85 11.61 -22.98 20.66
C LEU A 85 10.61 -22.47 21.71
N LYS A 86 9.38 -22.10 21.30
CA LYS A 86 8.29 -21.59 22.17
C LYS A 86 8.71 -20.42 23.08
N VAL A 87 9.71 -19.64 22.68
CA VAL A 87 10.17 -18.46 23.41
C VAL A 87 9.07 -17.39 23.37
N ARG A 88 8.68 -16.87 24.54
CA ARG A 88 7.75 -15.74 24.65
C ARG A 88 8.45 -14.44 24.24
N MET A 89 8.38 -14.12 22.95
CA MET A 89 8.86 -12.86 22.39
C MET A 89 7.85 -12.29 21.40
N ARG A 90 7.85 -10.95 21.25
CA ARG A 90 7.00 -10.28 20.26
C ARG A 90 7.43 -10.70 18.84
N GLY A 91 6.46 -10.80 17.95
CA GLY A 91 6.75 -11.07 16.54
C GLY A 91 7.54 -9.92 15.95
N TYR A 92 8.62 -10.25 15.24
CA TYR A 92 9.39 -9.27 14.49
C TYR A 92 8.63 -8.89 13.22
N ILE A 93 8.47 -7.59 12.98
CA ILE A 93 7.91 -7.04 11.75
C ILE A 93 9.11 -6.54 10.94
N PRO A 94 9.36 -7.08 9.74
CA PRO A 94 10.50 -6.64 8.94
C PRO A 94 10.38 -5.18 8.53
N ASP A 95 11.52 -4.49 8.43
CA ASP A 95 11.51 -3.09 8.02
C ASP A 95 11.40 -2.93 6.50
N PHE A 96 10.15 -2.78 6.03
CA PHE A 96 9.86 -2.54 4.62
C PHE A 96 10.35 -1.18 4.09
N LYS A 97 10.76 -0.25 4.95
CA LYS A 97 11.41 1.01 4.55
C LYS A 97 12.77 0.77 3.89
N LEU A 98 13.41 -0.38 4.17
CA LEU A 98 14.65 -0.80 3.51
C LEU A 98 14.42 -1.35 2.08
N ALA A 99 13.19 -1.77 1.79
CA ALA A 99 12.80 -2.35 0.50
C ALA A 99 12.18 -1.33 -0.46
N PHE A 100 11.66 -0.21 0.03
CA PHE A 100 10.89 0.74 -0.77
C PHE A 100 11.14 2.18 -0.37
N GLU A 101 11.34 3.03 -1.37
CA GLU A 101 11.48 4.46 -1.21
C GLU A 101 10.11 5.17 -1.29
N HIS A 102 9.14 4.56 -1.99
CA HIS A 102 7.82 5.15 -2.24
C HIS A 102 6.68 4.18 -1.94
N PHE A 103 5.67 4.64 -1.20
CA PHE A 103 4.51 3.83 -0.80
C PHE A 103 3.23 4.40 -1.39
N CYS A 104 2.54 3.57 -2.19
CA CYS A 104 1.26 3.87 -2.80
C CYS A 104 0.17 3.05 -2.11
N ILE A 105 -0.39 3.58 -1.02
CA ILE A 105 -1.43 2.91 -0.24
C ILE A 105 -2.80 3.24 -0.82
N HIS A 106 -3.60 2.23 -1.11
CA HIS A 106 -4.96 2.42 -1.60
C HIS A 106 -5.81 3.27 -0.65
N THR A 107 -6.48 4.28 -1.22
CA THR A 107 -7.32 5.24 -0.48
C THR A 107 -8.70 4.69 -0.12
N GLY A 108 -8.74 3.48 0.44
CA GLY A 108 -9.99 2.83 0.84
C GLY A 108 -10.78 3.63 1.89
N GLY A 109 -10.05 4.30 2.77
CA GLY A 109 -10.55 5.19 3.82
C GLY A 109 -9.41 5.55 4.77
N ARG A 110 -9.61 6.57 5.61
CA ARG A 110 -8.54 7.09 6.48
C ARG A 110 -8.00 6.03 7.44
N GLY A 111 -8.89 5.26 8.07
CA GLY A 111 -8.51 4.18 9.00
C GLY A 111 -7.67 3.09 8.37
N VAL A 112 -7.84 2.80 7.07
CA VAL A 112 -7.03 1.81 6.34
C VAL A 112 -5.59 2.30 6.19
N ILE A 113 -5.41 3.59 5.86
CA ILE A 113 -4.08 4.19 5.71
C ILE A 113 -3.37 4.22 7.07
N ASP A 114 -4.06 4.66 8.12
CA ASP A 114 -3.50 4.74 9.47
C ASP A 114 -3.15 3.35 10.04
N GLU A 115 -3.96 2.32 9.74
CA GLU A 115 -3.64 0.95 10.15
C GLU A 115 -2.40 0.40 9.42
N ILE A 116 -2.23 0.68 8.11
CA ILE A 116 -0.99 0.32 7.40
C ILE A 116 0.21 1.05 8.00
N GLU A 117 0.07 2.36 8.25
CA GLU A 117 1.14 3.18 8.85
C GLU A 117 1.64 2.55 10.15
N LYS A 118 0.70 2.15 11.00
CA LYS A 118 0.97 1.49 12.28
C LYS A 118 1.58 0.09 12.10
N GLN A 119 1.03 -0.74 11.22
CA GLN A 119 1.48 -2.13 11.06
C GLN A 119 2.86 -2.25 10.42
N LEU A 120 3.23 -1.31 9.55
CA LEU A 120 4.52 -1.31 8.85
C LEU A 120 5.51 -0.30 9.45
N GLU A 121 5.13 0.37 10.55
CA GLU A 121 5.93 1.40 11.21
C GLU A 121 6.45 2.44 10.20
N LEU A 122 5.54 2.94 9.36
CA LEU A 122 5.83 3.96 8.36
C LEU A 122 5.82 5.35 8.99
N THR A 123 6.70 6.21 8.49
CA THR A 123 6.68 7.64 8.85
C THR A 123 5.56 8.40 8.11
N PRO A 124 5.14 9.57 8.63
CA PRO A 124 4.13 10.40 7.97
C PRO A 124 4.48 10.78 6.52
N SER A 125 5.77 10.95 6.22
CA SER A 125 6.23 11.23 4.85
C SER A 125 5.86 10.12 3.86
N HIS A 126 5.87 8.85 4.27
CA HIS A 126 5.48 7.73 3.40
C HIS A 126 3.97 7.69 3.14
N THR A 127 3.14 8.05 4.13
CA THR A 127 1.68 7.94 4.01
C THR A 127 1.01 9.21 3.51
N GLN A 128 1.68 10.35 3.59
CA GLN A 128 1.19 11.65 3.14
C GLN A 128 0.63 11.63 1.70
N PRO A 129 1.28 11.05 0.67
CA PRO A 129 0.73 11.03 -0.69
C PRO A 129 -0.63 10.32 -0.77
N SER A 130 -0.81 9.26 0.04
CA SER A 130 -2.07 8.51 0.11
C SER A 130 -3.15 9.30 0.86
N LYS A 131 -2.76 10.02 1.92
CA LYS A 131 -3.65 10.91 2.68
C LYS A 131 -4.11 12.10 1.85
N GLU A 132 -3.22 12.70 1.05
CA GLU A 132 -3.53 13.79 0.11
C GLU A 132 -4.46 13.30 -1.01
N ALA A 133 -4.20 12.13 -1.58
CA ALA A 133 -5.09 11.56 -2.60
C ALA A 133 -6.49 11.27 -2.04
N LEU A 134 -6.57 10.74 -0.82
CA LEU A 134 -7.84 10.54 -0.14
C LEU A 134 -8.54 11.88 0.16
N PHE A 135 -7.82 12.90 0.60
CA PHE A 135 -8.38 14.21 0.90
C PHE A 135 -8.91 14.89 -0.37
N ARG A 136 -8.12 14.88 -1.45
CA ARG A 136 -8.43 15.61 -2.69
C ARG A 136 -9.47 14.93 -3.56
N TYR A 137 -9.44 13.60 -3.67
CA TYR A 137 -10.29 12.85 -4.60
C TYR A 137 -11.14 11.77 -3.93
N GLY A 138 -10.97 11.52 -2.64
CA GLY A 138 -11.66 10.45 -1.95
C GLY A 138 -11.17 9.06 -2.37
N ASN A 139 -12.06 8.08 -2.20
CA ASN A 139 -11.85 6.72 -2.65
C ASN A 139 -12.32 6.58 -4.11
N VAL A 140 -11.39 6.71 -5.07
CA VAL A 140 -11.65 6.47 -6.49
C VAL A 140 -11.47 5.00 -6.88
N SER A 141 -11.71 4.07 -5.96
CA SER A 141 -11.63 2.62 -6.17
C SER A 141 -10.25 2.18 -6.67
N SER A 142 -10.19 1.27 -7.65
CA SER A 142 -8.94 0.69 -8.14
C SER A 142 -7.91 1.71 -8.66
N SER A 143 -8.36 2.88 -9.12
CA SER A 143 -7.44 3.92 -9.61
C SER A 143 -6.71 4.66 -8.50
N SER A 144 -7.11 4.54 -7.23
CA SER A 144 -6.55 5.33 -6.14
C SER A 144 -5.02 5.22 -6.04
N VAL A 145 -4.47 4.00 -6.15
CA VAL A 145 -3.00 3.79 -6.06
C VAL A 145 -2.24 4.47 -7.21
N TRP A 146 -2.90 4.73 -8.33
CA TRP A 146 -2.32 5.48 -9.46
C TRP A 146 -2.37 6.99 -9.23
N TYR A 147 -3.42 7.50 -8.58
CA TYR A 147 -3.45 8.89 -8.13
C TYR A 147 -2.35 9.15 -7.10
N VAL A 148 -2.10 8.21 -6.19
CA VAL A 148 -0.98 8.29 -5.24
C VAL A 148 0.37 8.28 -5.97
N LEU A 149 0.57 7.39 -6.94
CA LEU A 149 1.81 7.40 -7.72
C LEU A 149 1.99 8.72 -8.49
N ALA A 150 0.91 9.25 -9.09
CA ALA A 150 0.94 10.52 -9.78
C ALA A 150 1.25 11.70 -8.84
N ASN A 151 0.77 11.67 -7.60
CA ASN A 151 1.14 12.65 -6.56
C ASN A 151 2.65 12.63 -6.32
N ILE A 152 3.19 11.43 -6.10
CA ILE A 152 4.62 11.23 -5.85
C ILE A 152 5.45 11.71 -7.05
N GLU A 153 5.08 11.32 -8.27
CA GLU A 153 5.75 11.75 -9.50
C GLU A 153 5.74 13.28 -9.67
N THR A 154 4.63 13.94 -9.33
CA THR A 154 4.44 15.38 -9.52
C THR A 154 5.18 16.19 -8.45
N LEU A 155 4.95 15.87 -7.17
CA LEU A 155 5.36 16.71 -6.05
C LEU A 155 6.74 16.37 -5.48
N ARG A 156 7.22 15.14 -5.67
CA ARG A 156 8.47 14.63 -5.08
C ARG A 156 9.46 14.15 -6.12
N GLY A 157 8.94 13.59 -7.21
CA GLY A 157 9.71 12.84 -8.18
C GLY A 157 10.15 11.47 -7.67
N VAL A 158 10.50 10.60 -8.60
CA VAL A 158 11.03 9.25 -8.36
C VAL A 158 12.38 9.16 -9.05
N ARG A 159 13.44 8.77 -8.35
CA ARG A 159 14.79 8.66 -8.94
C ARG A 159 14.94 7.35 -9.70
N HIS A 160 15.93 7.31 -10.60
CA HIS A 160 16.32 6.06 -11.24
C HIS A 160 16.71 5.02 -10.17
N GLY A 161 16.14 3.81 -10.26
CA GLY A 161 16.41 2.73 -9.34
C GLY A 161 15.53 2.71 -8.08
N ASP A 162 14.84 3.81 -7.75
CA ASP A 162 13.89 3.84 -6.64
C ASP A 162 12.80 2.77 -6.87
N ARG A 163 12.37 2.14 -5.77
CA ARG A 163 11.34 1.11 -5.73
C ARG A 163 10.05 1.69 -5.18
N VAL A 164 8.96 1.40 -5.88
CA VAL A 164 7.61 1.84 -5.51
C VAL A 164 6.77 0.63 -5.17
N TRP A 165 6.11 0.67 -4.02
CA TRP A 165 5.20 -0.37 -3.57
C TRP A 165 3.76 0.12 -3.63
N GLN A 166 2.95 -0.49 -4.50
CA GLN A 166 1.50 -0.32 -4.51
C GLN A 166 0.85 -1.40 -3.64
N ILE A 167 0.05 -0.98 -2.67
CA ILE A 167 -0.73 -1.85 -1.78
C ILE A 167 -2.20 -1.52 -1.96
N ALA A 168 -3.01 -2.51 -2.33
CA ALA A 168 -4.44 -2.34 -2.52
C ALA A 168 -5.27 -3.41 -1.82
N PHE A 169 -6.45 -2.99 -1.33
CA PHE A 169 -7.43 -3.87 -0.73
C PHE A 169 -8.71 -3.94 -1.57
N GLY A 170 -9.47 -5.03 -1.41
CA GLY A 170 -10.77 -5.18 -2.05
C GLY A 170 -11.68 -6.15 -1.30
N SER A 171 -12.96 -6.19 -1.66
CA SER A 171 -13.97 -7.07 -1.05
C SER A 171 -13.69 -8.56 -1.28
N GLY A 172 -14.31 -9.42 -0.46
CA GLY A 172 -13.98 -10.85 -0.40
C GLY A 172 -12.63 -11.12 0.25
N PHE A 173 -12.34 -10.40 1.33
CA PHE A 173 -11.14 -9.57 1.52
C PHE A 173 -9.85 -10.00 0.78
N LYS A 174 -9.35 -9.08 -0.06
CA LYS A 174 -8.13 -9.23 -0.88
C LYS A 174 -7.10 -8.21 -0.48
N CYS A 175 -5.82 -8.59 -0.48
CA CYS A 175 -4.70 -7.68 -0.36
C CYS A 175 -3.72 -7.96 -1.50
N ASN A 176 -3.41 -6.95 -2.31
CA ASN A 176 -2.54 -7.06 -3.47
C ASN A 176 -1.36 -6.10 -3.31
N SER A 177 -0.17 -6.62 -3.62
CA SER A 177 1.08 -5.87 -3.68
C SER A 177 1.65 -5.93 -5.08
N ALA A 178 2.02 -4.76 -5.62
CA ALA A 178 2.82 -4.66 -6.84
C ALA A 178 4.07 -3.84 -6.55
N VAL A 179 5.22 -4.40 -6.94
CA VAL A 179 6.54 -3.81 -6.73
C VAL A 179 7.11 -3.37 -8.05
N TRP A 180 7.43 -2.08 -8.12
CA TRP A 180 7.95 -1.44 -9.30
C TRP A 180 9.35 -0.91 -9.03
N ARG A 181 10.20 -0.90 -10.07
CA ARG A 181 11.48 -0.21 -10.06
C ARG A 181 11.51 0.85 -11.15
N ALA A 182 11.86 2.07 -10.81
CA ALA A 182 12.01 3.15 -11.76
C ALA A 182 13.21 2.90 -12.69
N LEU A 183 12.96 2.90 -14.00
CA LEU A 183 13.99 2.70 -15.04
C LEU A 183 14.71 4.00 -15.42
N ARG A 184 14.23 5.14 -14.92
CA ARG A 184 14.77 6.49 -15.11
C ARG A 184 14.23 7.42 -14.04
N ARG A 185 14.78 8.62 -13.93
CA ARG A 185 14.15 9.68 -13.12
C ARG A 185 12.77 10.01 -13.71
N VAL A 186 11.74 10.02 -12.88
CA VAL A 186 10.37 10.36 -13.24
C VAL A 186 9.91 11.56 -12.41
N ASN A 187 9.60 12.66 -13.09
CA ASN A 187 9.09 13.90 -12.49
C ASN A 187 7.89 14.45 -13.31
N THR A 188 7.10 13.54 -13.87
CA THR A 188 5.97 13.90 -14.73
C THR A 188 4.96 14.73 -13.95
N GLN A 189 4.62 15.90 -14.49
CA GLN A 189 3.60 16.78 -13.94
C GLN A 189 2.23 16.29 -14.40
N HIS A 190 1.43 15.79 -13.47
CA HIS A 190 0.08 15.31 -13.76
C HIS A 190 -0.92 16.43 -13.49
N SER A 191 -1.78 16.75 -14.47
CA SER A 191 -2.77 17.82 -14.36
C SER A 191 -3.72 17.65 -13.17
N ALA A 192 -3.99 16.40 -12.76
CA ALA A 192 -4.73 16.12 -11.55
C ALA A 192 -4.13 16.88 -10.36
N TRP A 193 -2.81 16.85 -10.22
CA TRP A 193 -2.06 17.41 -9.10
C TRP A 193 -1.59 18.85 -9.30
N ALA A 194 -2.12 19.55 -10.30
CA ALA A 194 -1.90 20.99 -10.43
C ALA A 194 -2.41 21.71 -9.16
N PRO A 195 -1.78 22.83 -8.76
CA PRO A 195 -2.29 23.66 -7.68
C PRO A 195 -3.74 24.07 -7.95
N TYR A 196 -4.55 24.25 -6.91
CA TYR A 196 -5.81 24.97 -7.09
C TYR A 196 -5.50 26.41 -7.52
N GLU A 197 -6.40 27.03 -8.29
CA GLU A 197 -6.21 28.41 -8.78
C GLU A 197 -5.95 29.42 -7.64
N ASP A 198 -6.39 29.10 -6.41
CA ASP A 198 -6.23 29.92 -5.21
C ASP A 198 -5.20 29.37 -4.19
N GLU A 199 -4.48 28.28 -4.49
CA GLU A 199 -3.43 27.76 -3.58
C GLU A 199 -2.03 28.30 -3.93
N PRO A 200 -1.26 28.79 -2.94
CA PRO A 200 0.12 29.18 -3.18
C PRO A 200 0.92 27.97 -3.67
N ALA A 201 1.82 28.20 -4.63
CA ALA A 201 2.65 27.15 -5.22
C ALA A 201 3.36 26.35 -4.11
N PRO A 202 3.40 25.00 -4.21
CA PRO A 202 4.06 24.19 -3.19
C PRO A 202 5.54 24.58 -3.10
N GLU A 203 5.99 24.96 -1.91
CA GLU A 203 7.40 25.22 -1.63
C GLU A 203 8.21 23.96 -1.98
N THR A 204 9.04 24.07 -3.01
CA THR A 204 10.04 23.07 -3.35
C THR A 204 11.04 22.99 -2.20
N LYS A 205 10.84 22.04 -1.29
CA LYS A 205 11.89 21.66 -0.34
C LYS A 205 12.94 20.87 -1.12
N GLU A 206 14.04 21.54 -1.45
CA GLU A 206 15.26 20.88 -1.90
C GLU A 206 15.66 19.83 -0.86
N VAL A 207 15.90 18.60 -1.34
CA VAL A 207 16.38 17.45 -0.56
C VAL A 207 17.89 17.38 -0.70
#